data_AF-A0A0F8YY60-F1
#
_entry.id   AF-A0A0F8YY60-F1
#
_cell.length_a   1.000
_cell.length_b   1.000
_cell.length_c   1.000
_cell.angle_alpha   90.00
_cell.angle_beta   90.00
_cell.angle_gamma   90.00
#
_symmetry.space_group_name_H-M   'P 1'
#
loop_
_entity.id
_entity.type
_entity.pdbx_description
1 polymer ?
#
loop_
_entity_poly.entity_id
_entity_poly.type
_entity_poly.pdbx_seq_one_letter_code
_entity_poly.pdbx_strand_id
1 'polypeptide(L)'
;MSIKRSVTVALVAIALGGAALSAGGASAETLRVMNGSASSSLNVPMNRAVVVESDQPFAELSIANPAIADISTLSDRTIYVLGKAPGRTTLTLLNAEGRLITNVDVQVTPDITEFKERLRQILPGEPIEVRTANDGIVLSGTVSSIVALDSALDLAQRYAPERVSNLMNVGGTQQVMLKVRFAEMRRSVRKTLSSSIAVGGSALGGELGVQGGTGTLACNANSTSILNGGGYT
;
A
#
# COMPACT_ATOMS: atom_id res chain seq x y z
N MET A 1 -21.65 -70.81 -72.95
CA MET A 1 -21.02 -70.91 -71.60
C MET A 1 -20.04 -69.73 -71.46
N SER A 2 -20.54 -68.62 -70.92
CA SER A 2 -20.19 -67.25 -71.36
C SER A 2 -19.66 -66.36 -70.21
N ILE A 3 -18.62 -66.81 -69.50
CA ILE A 3 -18.13 -66.13 -68.27
C ILE A 3 -16.63 -65.76 -68.30
N LYS A 4 -15.89 -66.17 -69.33
CA LYS A 4 -14.43 -65.90 -69.42
C LYS A 4 -14.05 -64.63 -70.20
N ARG A 5 -15.02 -63.91 -70.80
CA ARG A 5 -14.76 -62.69 -71.61
C ARG A 5 -15.03 -61.37 -70.89
N SER A 6 -15.70 -61.38 -69.74
CA SER A 6 -16.03 -60.17 -68.97
C SER A 6 -14.94 -59.78 -67.95
N VAL A 7 -14.09 -60.72 -67.52
CA VAL A 7 -13.05 -60.45 -66.52
C VAL A 7 -11.84 -59.74 -67.12
N THR A 8 -11.52 -59.98 -68.39
CA THR A 8 -10.38 -59.33 -69.06
C THR A 8 -10.63 -57.84 -69.37
N VAL A 9 -11.90 -57.44 -69.52
CA VAL A 9 -12.26 -56.03 -69.76
C VAL A 9 -12.23 -55.21 -68.46
N ALA A 10 -12.48 -55.85 -67.31
CA ALA A 10 -12.44 -55.18 -66.00
C ALA A 10 -11.01 -54.79 -65.55
N LEU A 11 -9.97 -55.50 -66.00
CA LEU A 11 -8.58 -55.23 -65.62
C LEU A 11 -7.87 -54.17 -66.48
N VAL A 12 -8.40 -53.85 -67.67
CA VAL A 12 -7.84 -52.78 -68.54
C VAL A 12 -8.46 -51.41 -68.24
N ALA A 13 -9.68 -51.37 -67.70
CA ALA A 13 -10.35 -50.12 -67.33
C ALA A 13 -9.72 -49.41 -66.11
N ILE A 14 -8.99 -50.14 -65.24
CA ILE A 14 -8.29 -49.56 -64.08
C ILE A 14 -6.88 -49.04 -64.46
N ALA A 15 -6.33 -49.46 -65.61
CA ALA A 15 -5.00 -49.02 -66.06
C ALA A 15 -5.00 -47.70 -66.85
N LEU A 16 -6.16 -47.20 -67.29
CA LEU A 16 -6.28 -45.94 -68.05
C LEU A 16 -6.93 -44.77 -67.28
N GLY A 17 -7.29 -44.96 -66.00
CA GLY A 17 -7.78 -43.88 -65.14
C GLY A 17 -6.69 -43.04 -64.46
N GLY A 18 -5.41 -43.37 -64.69
CA GLY A 18 -4.25 -42.70 -64.09
C GLY A 18 -3.81 -41.45 -64.84
N ALA A 19 -4.65 -40.42 -64.93
CA ALA A 19 -4.24 -39.08 -65.37
C ALA A 19 -5.32 -38.03 -65.05
N ALA A 20 -5.57 -37.77 -63.76
CA ALA A 20 -6.29 -36.59 -63.34
C ALA A 20 -5.47 -35.85 -62.28
N LEU A 21 -4.54 -35.04 -62.79
CA LEU A 21 -4.19 -33.71 -62.30
C LEU A 21 -4.28 -33.54 -60.77
N SER A 22 -3.16 -33.80 -60.10
CA SER A 22 -2.85 -33.10 -58.86
C SER A 22 -2.69 -31.61 -59.17
N ALA A 23 -3.81 -30.90 -59.22
CA ALA A 23 -3.84 -29.47 -59.00
C ALA A 23 -3.40 -29.24 -57.55
N GLY A 24 -2.09 -29.19 -57.35
CA GLY A 24 -1.51 -28.73 -56.11
C GLY A 24 -2.08 -27.33 -55.86
N GLY A 25 -2.92 -27.23 -54.85
CA GLY A 25 -3.45 -25.96 -54.40
C GLY A 25 -2.27 -25.02 -54.16
N ALA A 26 -2.25 -23.91 -54.89
CA ALA A 26 -1.40 -22.79 -54.56
C ALA A 26 -1.91 -22.23 -53.24
N SER A 27 -1.45 -22.80 -52.13
CA SER A 27 -1.54 -22.19 -50.81
C SER A 27 -0.61 -20.99 -50.80
N ALA A 28 -1.10 -19.88 -51.34
CA ALA A 28 -0.54 -18.56 -51.15
C ALA A 28 -0.86 -18.11 -49.72
N GLU A 29 -0.16 -18.69 -48.75
CA GLU A 29 -0.17 -18.20 -47.37
C GLU A 29 1.28 -18.12 -46.90
N THR A 30 1.98 -17.09 -47.38
CA THR A 30 3.34 -16.80 -46.94
C THR A 30 3.39 -15.50 -46.15
N LEU A 31 2.48 -15.35 -45.17
CA LEU A 31 2.80 -14.53 -44.01
C LEU A 31 3.87 -15.28 -43.19
N ARG A 32 5.13 -15.11 -43.57
CA ARG A 32 6.27 -15.53 -42.73
C ARG A 32 6.48 -14.43 -41.71
N VAL A 33 6.25 -14.73 -40.43
CA VAL A 33 6.66 -13.86 -39.33
C VAL A 33 8.18 -13.77 -39.38
N MET A 34 8.69 -12.60 -39.77
CA MET A 34 10.12 -12.31 -39.74
C MET A 34 10.50 -11.98 -38.31
N ASN A 35 10.85 -13.00 -37.51
CA ASN A 35 11.42 -12.81 -36.19
C ASN A 35 12.85 -12.24 -36.32
N GLY A 36 12.95 -10.92 -36.51
CA GLY A 36 14.23 -10.20 -36.46
C GLY A 36 14.90 -10.42 -35.12
N SER A 37 16.09 -11.03 -35.16
CA SER A 37 16.81 -11.53 -34.00
C SER A 37 17.67 -10.43 -33.39
N ALA A 38 17.08 -9.61 -32.51
CA ALA A 38 17.68 -8.84 -31.42
C ALA A 38 16.75 -7.67 -31.05
N SER A 39 15.77 -7.91 -30.17
CA SER A 39 14.96 -6.84 -29.61
C SER A 39 15.80 -6.04 -28.61
N SER A 40 16.41 -4.95 -29.07
CA SER A 40 17.04 -3.98 -28.16
C SER A 40 15.94 -3.21 -27.44
N SER A 41 16.02 -3.10 -26.11
CA SER A 41 15.07 -2.29 -25.33
C SER A 41 15.59 -0.86 -25.20
N LEU A 42 14.80 0.11 -25.66
CA LEU A 42 15.07 1.54 -25.53
C LEU A 42 14.12 2.15 -24.51
N ASN A 43 14.66 2.65 -23.40
CA ASN A 43 13.89 3.40 -22.43
C ASN A 43 13.87 4.88 -22.79
N VAL A 44 12.67 5.42 -23.02
CA VAL A 44 12.46 6.84 -23.37
C VAL A 44 11.63 7.51 -22.28
N PRO A 45 12.10 8.59 -21.64
CA PRO A 45 11.27 9.34 -20.71
C PRO A 45 10.13 10.05 -21.44
N MET A 46 8.94 10.08 -20.84
CA MET A 46 7.81 10.87 -21.35
C MET A 46 8.20 12.36 -21.49
N ASN A 47 7.75 13.00 -22.56
CA ASN A 47 8.06 14.39 -22.92
C ASN A 47 9.56 14.66 -23.16
N ARG A 48 10.38 13.63 -23.35
CA ARG A 48 11.78 13.78 -23.77
C ARG A 48 12.06 12.97 -25.03
N ALA A 49 13.03 13.44 -25.78
CA ALA A 49 13.53 12.75 -26.96
C ALA A 49 14.88 12.09 -26.64
N VAL A 50 15.07 10.88 -27.14
CA VAL A 50 16.35 10.16 -27.10
C VAL A 50 16.85 10.00 -28.53
N VAL A 51 18.13 10.27 -28.73
CA VAL A 51 18.80 10.05 -30.02
C VAL A 51 19.30 8.62 -30.06
N VAL A 52 18.94 7.91 -31.12
CA VAL A 52 19.37 6.54 -31.39
C VAL A 52 20.16 6.54 -32.69
N GLU A 53 21.29 5.84 -32.70
CA GLU A 53 22.11 5.63 -33.88
C GLU A 53 22.00 4.17 -34.33
N SER A 54 21.89 3.96 -35.63
CA SER A 54 21.89 2.65 -36.28
C SER A 54 23.25 2.39 -36.92
N ASP A 55 23.80 1.18 -36.70
CA ASP A 55 25.10 0.77 -37.27
C ASP A 55 25.08 0.72 -38.82
N GLN A 56 23.91 0.48 -39.40
CA GLN A 56 23.68 0.41 -40.84
C GLN A 56 22.67 1.47 -41.28
N PRO A 57 22.81 2.01 -42.51
CA PRO A 57 21.85 2.97 -43.02
C PRO A 57 20.48 2.32 -43.21
N PHE A 58 19.43 2.96 -42.70
CA PHE A 58 18.05 2.55 -42.89
C PHE A 58 17.40 3.38 -44.00
N ALA A 59 16.34 2.84 -44.62
CA ALA A 59 15.54 3.56 -45.61
C ALA A 59 14.13 3.87 -45.11
N GLU A 60 13.57 2.99 -44.29
CA GLU A 60 12.21 3.12 -43.78
C GLU A 60 12.15 2.80 -42.29
N LEU A 61 11.32 3.53 -41.56
CA LEU A 61 11.00 3.25 -40.17
C LEU A 61 9.50 3.20 -39.98
N SER A 62 9.09 2.33 -39.07
CA SER A 62 7.70 2.22 -38.65
C SER A 62 7.62 2.11 -37.14
N ILE A 63 6.69 2.84 -36.54
CA ILE A 63 6.35 2.71 -35.13
C ILE A 63 4.98 2.06 -35.00
N ALA A 64 4.88 1.01 -34.17
CA ALA A 64 3.65 0.25 -34.02
C ALA A 64 2.50 1.11 -33.49
N ASN A 65 2.78 2.02 -32.55
CA ASN A 65 1.80 2.94 -31.99
C ASN A 65 2.35 4.38 -31.85
N PRO A 66 1.92 5.33 -32.73
CA PRO A 66 2.35 6.74 -32.68
C PRO A 66 1.70 7.58 -31.57
N ALA A 67 0.74 7.03 -30.82
CA ALA A 67 0.20 7.66 -29.63
C ALA A 67 1.18 7.56 -28.44
N ILE A 68 2.00 6.50 -28.40
CA ILE A 68 2.97 6.23 -27.32
C ILE A 68 4.29 6.96 -27.56
N ALA A 69 4.88 6.80 -28.75
CA ALA A 69 6.10 7.48 -29.13
C ALA A 69 6.05 7.91 -30.59
N ASP A 70 6.77 8.97 -30.91
CA ASP A 70 6.90 9.51 -32.26
C ASP A 70 8.36 9.48 -32.68
N ILE A 71 8.61 9.42 -33.99
CA ILE A 71 9.95 9.30 -34.56
C ILE A 71 10.22 10.39 -35.58
N SER A 72 11.45 10.88 -35.58
CA SER A 72 11.93 11.81 -36.58
C SER A 72 13.32 11.40 -37.04
N THR A 73 13.51 11.29 -38.35
CA THR A 73 14.81 10.94 -38.93
C THR A 73 15.66 12.20 -39.03
N LEU A 74 16.87 12.15 -38.48
CA LEU A 74 17.86 13.23 -38.61
C LEU A 74 18.81 12.98 -39.79
N SER A 75 19.14 11.72 -40.03
CA SER A 75 19.98 11.23 -41.13
C SER A 75 19.55 9.81 -41.51
N ASP A 76 20.28 9.15 -42.42
CA ASP A 76 20.11 7.73 -42.76
C ASP A 76 20.59 6.77 -41.66
N ARG A 77 21.21 7.28 -40.59
CA ARG A 77 21.70 6.51 -39.43
C ARG A 77 21.23 7.01 -38.09
N THR A 78 20.70 8.22 -37.98
CA THR A 78 20.32 8.83 -36.70
C THR A 78 18.82 9.09 -36.62
N ILE A 79 18.21 8.65 -35.53
CA ILE A 79 16.77 8.74 -35.27
C ILE A 79 16.53 9.46 -33.94
N TYR A 80 15.63 10.44 -33.95
CA TYR A 80 15.02 10.98 -32.74
C TYR A 80 13.77 10.18 -32.38
N VAL A 81 13.72 9.67 -31.15
CA VAL A 81 12.54 9.00 -30.61
C VAL A 81 11.98 9.85 -29.47
N LEU A 82 10.78 10.41 -29.67
CA LEU A 82 10.08 11.24 -28.70
C LEU A 82 9.02 10.42 -27.95
N GLY A 83 9.11 10.35 -26.63
CA GLY A 83 8.07 9.73 -25.80
C GLY A 83 6.87 10.67 -25.61
N LYS A 84 5.68 10.29 -26.05
CA LYS A 84 4.43 11.08 -25.93
C LYS A 84 3.55 10.61 -24.78
N ALA A 85 3.29 9.31 -24.69
CA ALA A 85 2.46 8.71 -23.66
C ALA A 85 3.16 7.48 -23.06
N PRO A 86 2.91 7.16 -21.78
CA PRO A 86 3.48 5.98 -21.14
C PRO A 86 2.99 4.71 -21.85
N GLY A 87 3.88 3.71 -21.98
CA GLY A 87 3.54 2.44 -22.62
C GLY A 87 4.72 1.77 -23.31
N ARG A 88 4.43 0.67 -24.01
CA ARG A 88 5.41 -0.06 -24.83
C ARG A 88 4.97 -0.03 -26.28
N THR A 89 5.91 0.26 -27.17
CA THR A 89 5.70 0.26 -28.62
C THR A 89 6.92 -0.34 -29.30
N THR A 90 6.76 -0.84 -30.53
CA THR A 90 7.87 -1.40 -31.30
C THR A 90 8.25 -0.44 -32.40
N LEU A 91 9.54 -0.17 -32.52
CA LEU A 91 10.14 0.55 -33.64
C LEU A 91 10.82 -0.46 -34.57
N THR A 92 10.39 -0.49 -35.82
CA THR A 92 10.88 -1.38 -36.86
C THR A 92 11.74 -0.59 -37.83
N LEU A 93 12.98 -1.04 -38.06
CA LEU A 93 13.89 -0.43 -39.03
C LEU A 93 14.04 -1.35 -40.23
N LEU A 94 13.87 -0.79 -41.44
CA LEU A 94 14.02 -1.51 -42.70
C LEU A 94 15.11 -0.89 -43.56
N ASN A 95 15.82 -1.72 -44.31
CA ASN A 95 16.82 -1.28 -45.28
C ASN A 95 16.15 -0.85 -46.60
N ALA A 96 16.95 -0.34 -47.55
CA ALA A 96 16.47 0.10 -48.87
C ALA A 96 15.82 -1.01 -49.73
N GLU A 97 16.05 -2.28 -49.38
CA GLU A 97 15.50 -3.45 -50.07
C GLU A 97 14.21 -3.96 -49.40
N GLY A 98 13.70 -3.26 -48.38
CA GLY A 98 12.53 -3.67 -47.60
C GLY A 98 12.78 -4.84 -46.66
N ARG A 99 14.05 -5.19 -46.39
CA ARG A 99 14.43 -6.21 -45.41
C ARG A 99 14.53 -5.58 -44.01
N LEU A 100 13.95 -6.27 -43.03
CA LEU A 100 14.08 -5.94 -41.62
C LEU A 100 15.55 -5.90 -41.20
N ILE A 101 16.00 -4.73 -40.70
CA ILE A 101 17.31 -4.56 -40.06
C ILE A 101 17.19 -5.01 -38.60
N THR A 102 16.30 -4.37 -37.84
CA THR A 102 16.11 -4.65 -36.42
C THR A 102 14.74 -4.17 -35.92
N ASN A 103 14.28 -4.79 -34.83
CA ASN A 103 13.13 -4.34 -34.05
C ASN A 103 13.61 -3.83 -32.69
N VAL A 104 13.21 -2.63 -32.31
CA VAL A 104 13.54 -2.02 -31.03
C VAL A 104 12.27 -1.93 -30.20
N ASP A 105 12.31 -2.45 -28.97
CA ASP A 105 11.21 -2.29 -28.02
C ASP A 105 11.38 -0.94 -27.31
N VAL A 106 10.49 0.00 -27.60
CA VAL A 106 10.51 1.33 -27.01
C VAL A 106 9.60 1.34 -25.80
N GLN A 107 10.19 1.47 -24.62
CA GLN A 107 9.48 1.60 -23.36
C GLN A 107 9.45 3.07 -22.94
N VAL A 108 8.27 3.68 -23.04
CA VAL A 108 8.04 5.05 -22.58
C VAL A 108 7.66 5.03 -21.11
N THR A 109 8.54 5.56 -20.26
CA THR A 109 8.31 5.62 -18.81
C THR A 109 7.92 7.05 -18.43
N PRO A 110 6.85 7.24 -17.64
CA PRO A 110 6.52 8.57 -17.13
C PRO A 110 7.62 9.04 -16.15
N ASP A 111 8.05 10.29 -16.29
CA ASP A 111 9.03 10.88 -15.37
C ASP A 111 8.33 11.33 -14.08
N ILE A 112 8.40 10.50 -13.05
CA ILE A 112 7.84 10.80 -11.72
C ILE A 112 8.87 11.44 -10.78
N THR A 113 10.06 11.79 -11.28
CA THR A 113 11.15 12.34 -10.44
C THR A 113 10.73 13.68 -9.85
N GLU A 114 10.22 14.58 -10.70
CA GLU A 114 9.73 15.88 -10.26
C GLU A 114 8.59 15.74 -9.24
N PHE A 115 7.64 14.83 -9.50
CA PHE A 115 6.53 14.58 -8.58
C PHE A 115 7.03 14.11 -7.21
N LYS A 116 8.01 13.19 -7.15
CA LYS A 116 8.61 12.74 -5.88
C LYS A 116 9.27 13.87 -5.12
N GLU A 117 9.97 14.77 -5.81
CA GLU A 117 10.60 15.94 -5.19
C GLU A 117 9.56 16.91 -4.64
N ARG A 118 8.53 17.23 -5.42
CA ARG A 118 7.42 18.10 -5.01
C ARG A 118 6.64 17.52 -3.84
N LEU A 119 6.35 16.22 -3.86
CA LEU A 119 5.65 15.54 -2.78
C LEU A 119 6.43 15.64 -1.46
N ARG A 120 7.75 15.45 -1.49
CA ARG A 120 8.62 15.60 -0.32
C ARG A 120 8.74 17.03 0.19
N GLN A 121 8.64 18.02 -0.70
CA GLN A 121 8.64 19.45 -0.33
C GLN A 121 7.33 19.85 0.36
N ILE A 122 6.19 19.35 -0.12
CA ILE A 122 4.86 19.73 0.39
C ILE A 122 4.49 18.93 1.65
N LEU A 123 4.82 17.62 1.67
CA LEU A 123 4.57 16.72 2.79
C LEU A 123 5.90 16.23 3.39
N PRO A 124 6.65 17.11 4.08
CA PRO A 124 7.91 16.73 4.70
C PRO A 124 7.66 15.73 5.84
N GLY A 125 8.44 14.63 5.85
CA GLY A 125 8.41 13.64 6.93
C GLY A 125 7.35 12.54 6.80
N GLU A 126 6.48 12.60 5.79
CA GLU A 126 5.54 11.50 5.50
C GLU A 126 6.27 10.37 4.75
N PRO A 127 6.22 9.11 5.23
CA PRO A 127 6.88 7.99 4.58
C PRO A 127 6.03 7.46 3.40
N ILE A 128 5.87 8.29 2.37
CA ILE A 128 5.13 7.97 1.14
C ILE A 128 6.09 7.46 0.07
N GLU A 129 5.85 6.25 -0.40
CA GLU A 129 6.52 5.66 -1.54
C GLU A 129 5.69 5.85 -2.81
N VAL A 130 6.35 6.34 -3.85
CA VAL A 130 5.74 6.53 -5.18
C VAL A 130 6.37 5.54 -6.16
N ARG A 131 5.51 4.74 -6.80
CA ARG A 131 5.89 3.78 -7.82
C ARG A 131 5.09 4.02 -9.10
N THR A 132 5.72 3.82 -10.25
CA THR A 132 5.01 3.79 -11.53
C THR A 132 4.39 2.41 -11.74
N ALA A 133 3.10 2.37 -12.07
CA ALA A 133 2.45 1.23 -12.69
C ALA A 133 2.31 1.49 -14.21
N ASN A 134 2.12 0.43 -15.02
CA ASN A 134 2.00 0.51 -16.48
C ASN A 134 1.25 1.76 -16.95
N ASP A 135 0.03 1.93 -16.44
CA ASP A 135 -0.84 3.04 -16.74
C ASP A 135 -1.10 3.94 -15.53
N GLY A 136 -0.17 4.14 -14.59
CA GLY A 136 -0.46 5.07 -13.50
C GLY A 136 0.60 5.24 -12.42
N ILE A 137 0.21 5.91 -11.34
CA ILE A 137 1.01 6.10 -10.14
C ILE A 137 0.39 5.29 -9.01
N VAL A 138 1.22 4.55 -8.30
CA VAL A 138 0.85 3.84 -7.07
C VAL A 138 1.50 4.56 -5.90
N LEU A 139 0.67 4.95 -4.94
CA LEU A 139 1.10 5.53 -3.67
C LEU A 139 0.98 4.48 -2.58
N SER A 140 2.05 4.24 -1.84
CA SER A 140 2.08 3.32 -0.70
C SER A 140 2.79 3.96 0.49
N GLY A 141 2.55 3.45 1.69
CA GLY A 141 3.15 3.99 2.92
C GLY A 141 2.12 4.17 4.03
N THR A 142 2.56 4.71 5.17
CA THR A 142 1.67 5.05 6.29
C THR A 142 1.74 6.55 6.54
N VAL A 143 0.65 7.26 6.34
CA VAL A 143 0.58 8.72 6.51
C VAL A 143 0.01 9.10 7.88
N SER A 144 0.44 10.22 8.45
CA SER A 144 0.06 10.64 9.81
C SER A 144 -1.41 11.10 9.97
N SER A 145 -2.07 11.48 8.88
CA SER A 145 -3.43 12.02 8.91
C SER A 145 -4.15 11.87 7.57
N ILE A 146 -5.47 11.94 7.60
CA ILE A 146 -6.31 11.96 6.39
C ILE A 146 -6.02 13.19 5.54
N VAL A 147 -5.68 14.33 6.16
CA VAL A 147 -5.35 15.57 5.43
C VAL A 147 -4.09 15.40 4.58
N ALA A 148 -3.06 14.71 5.11
CA ALA A 148 -1.86 14.38 4.36
C ALA A 148 -2.15 13.41 3.21
N LEU A 149 -3.02 12.42 3.44
CA LEU A 149 -3.50 11.49 2.41
C LEU A 149 -4.17 12.23 1.25
N ASP A 150 -5.15 13.08 1.55
CA ASP A 150 -5.91 13.82 0.53
C ASP A 150 -5.00 14.76 -0.27
N SER A 151 -4.05 15.43 0.40
CA SER A 151 -3.06 16.29 -0.25
C SER A 151 -2.16 15.51 -1.21
N ALA A 152 -1.72 14.31 -0.82
CA ALA A 152 -0.92 13.43 -1.68
C ALA A 152 -1.71 12.95 -2.90
N LEU A 153 -3.00 12.64 -2.72
CA LEU A 153 -3.90 12.24 -3.82
C LEU A 153 -4.15 13.39 -4.80
N ASP A 154 -4.45 14.60 -4.32
CA ASP A 154 -4.66 15.76 -5.20
C ASP A 154 -3.43 16.06 -6.06
N LEU A 155 -2.24 15.99 -5.44
CA LEU A 155 -0.99 16.16 -6.19
C LEU A 155 -0.79 15.05 -7.23
N ALA A 156 -1.00 13.79 -6.86
CA ALA A 156 -0.84 12.66 -7.78
C ALA A 156 -1.80 12.76 -8.98
N GLN A 157 -3.04 13.22 -8.76
CA GLN A 157 -4.06 13.36 -9.80
C GLN A 157 -3.64 14.36 -10.89
N ARG A 158 -2.84 15.38 -10.56
CA ARG A 158 -2.33 16.36 -11.54
C ARG A 158 -1.29 15.76 -12.49
N TYR A 159 -0.54 14.75 -12.03
CA TYR A 159 0.47 14.07 -12.85
C TYR A 159 -0.10 12.85 -13.59
N ALA A 160 -1.07 12.16 -13.00
CA ALA A 160 -1.71 10.97 -13.58
C ALA A 160 -3.24 11.05 -13.41
N PRO A 161 -3.97 11.80 -14.27
CA PRO A 161 -5.42 11.96 -14.14
C PRO A 161 -6.11 10.60 -14.29
N GLU A 162 -7.00 10.29 -13.34
CA GLU A 162 -7.77 9.05 -13.22
C GLU A 162 -6.92 7.76 -13.16
N ARG A 163 -5.61 7.91 -12.92
CA ARG A 163 -4.61 6.83 -12.99
C ARG A 163 -3.77 6.76 -11.72
N VAL A 164 -4.40 6.98 -10.57
CA VAL A 164 -3.77 6.92 -9.25
C VAL A 164 -4.36 5.76 -8.44
N SER A 165 -3.50 4.85 -7.99
CA SER A 165 -3.86 3.78 -7.08
C SER A 165 -3.35 4.10 -5.67
N ASN A 166 -4.28 4.21 -4.72
CA ASN A 166 -3.97 4.47 -3.33
C ASN A 166 -3.85 3.16 -2.55
N LEU A 167 -2.64 2.83 -2.11
CA LEU A 167 -2.33 1.74 -1.18
C LEU A 167 -1.76 2.28 0.14
N MET A 168 -1.96 3.57 0.43
CA MET A 168 -1.51 4.19 1.68
C MET A 168 -2.45 3.81 2.82
N ASN A 169 -1.88 3.64 4.01
CA ASN A 169 -2.63 3.48 5.25
C ASN A 169 -2.59 4.78 6.06
N VAL A 170 -3.66 5.12 6.76
CA VAL A 170 -3.66 6.28 7.67
C VAL A 170 -3.24 5.81 9.05
N GLY A 171 -2.02 6.14 9.43
CA GLY A 171 -1.49 5.94 10.76
C GLY A 171 -1.95 7.05 11.69
N GLY A 172 -2.53 6.68 12.81
CA GLY A 172 -2.85 7.60 13.89
C GLY A 172 -3.09 6.79 15.13
N THR A 173 -2.39 7.11 16.22
CA THR A 173 -2.82 6.61 17.52
C THR A 173 -4.00 7.48 17.92
N GLN A 174 -5.15 6.87 18.20
CA GLN A 174 -6.27 7.58 18.77
C GLN A 174 -5.84 8.06 20.17
N GLN A 175 -5.42 9.32 20.27
CA GLN A 175 -4.98 9.87 21.52
C GLN A 175 -6.20 10.09 22.42
N VAL A 176 -6.35 9.24 23.44
CA VAL A 176 -7.39 9.41 24.45
C VAL A 176 -6.94 10.45 25.47
N MET A 177 -7.73 11.52 25.63
CA MET A 177 -7.49 12.52 26.67
C MET A 177 -7.91 11.95 28.03
N LEU A 178 -6.93 11.71 28.91
CA LEU A 178 -7.22 11.29 30.29
C LEU A 178 -7.50 12.53 31.16
N LYS A 179 -8.77 12.76 31.48
CA LYS A 179 -9.19 13.78 32.46
C LYS A 179 -9.12 13.20 33.87
N VAL A 180 -7.96 13.29 34.51
CA VAL A 180 -7.79 12.81 35.90
C VAL A 180 -8.29 13.87 36.88
N ARG A 181 -9.31 13.54 37.69
CA ARG A 181 -9.77 14.39 38.79
C ARG A 181 -9.22 13.81 40.09
N PHE A 182 -8.31 14.52 40.74
CA PHE A 182 -7.80 14.11 42.04
C PHE A 182 -8.82 14.48 43.13
N ALA A 183 -9.23 13.50 43.92
CA ALA A 183 -9.98 13.70 45.16
C ALA A 183 -9.12 13.15 46.31
N GLU A 184 -8.55 14.05 47.11
CA GLU A 184 -7.78 13.70 48.30
C GLU A 184 -8.73 13.62 49.51
N MET A 185 -8.87 12.43 50.10
CA MET A 185 -9.60 12.26 51.37
C MET A 185 -8.63 12.26 52.54
N ARG A 186 -8.68 13.29 53.38
CA ARG A 186 -7.89 13.36 54.61
C ARG A 186 -8.56 12.50 55.68
N ARG A 187 -7.92 11.39 56.05
CA ARG A 187 -8.41 10.51 57.12
C ARG A 187 -7.85 10.96 58.47
N SER A 188 -8.67 11.62 59.28
CA SER A 188 -8.33 11.89 60.69
C SER A 188 -9.01 10.86 61.58
N VAL A 189 -8.27 9.87 62.07
CA VAL A 189 -8.77 8.87 63.04
C VAL A 189 -8.44 9.33 64.46
N ARG A 190 -9.48 9.57 65.28
CA ARG A 190 -9.33 9.78 66.73
C ARG A 190 -9.67 8.50 67.48
N LYS A 191 -8.88 8.13 68.50
CA LYS A 191 -9.25 7.14 69.52
C LYS A 191 -8.48 7.41 70.82
N THR A 192 -9.12 8.10 71.77
CA THR A 192 -8.70 8.10 73.17
C THR A 192 -9.92 7.73 74.02
N LEU A 193 -10.15 6.43 74.13
CA LEU A 193 -11.01 5.84 75.16
C LEU A 193 -10.06 5.28 76.21
N SER A 194 -9.83 6.04 77.29
CA SER A 194 -9.00 5.63 78.43
C SER A 194 -9.89 5.45 79.66
N SER A 195 -10.00 4.23 80.17
CA SER A 195 -10.66 3.91 81.44
C SER A 195 -9.66 4.03 82.61
N SER A 196 -10.07 4.61 83.73
CA SER A 196 -9.22 4.85 84.89
C SER A 196 -9.96 4.48 86.18
N ILE A 197 -9.36 3.61 86.99
CA ILE A 197 -9.91 3.14 88.27
C ILE A 197 -9.08 3.79 89.38
N ALA A 198 -9.73 4.46 90.33
CA ALA A 198 -9.09 5.09 91.48
C ALA A 198 -9.61 4.47 92.79
N VAL A 199 -8.72 4.24 93.74
CA VAL A 199 -9.03 3.70 95.06
C VAL A 199 -8.52 4.71 96.09
N GLY A 200 -9.39 5.12 97.02
CA GLY A 200 -9.06 6.12 98.04
C GLY A 200 -9.75 5.81 99.36
N GLY A 201 -9.03 6.03 100.47
CA GLY A 201 -9.58 5.90 101.83
C GLY A 201 -8.72 6.60 102.88
N SER A 202 -9.36 7.03 103.96
CA SER A 202 -8.75 7.78 105.07
C SER A 202 -8.37 6.86 106.23
N ALA A 203 -7.16 7.00 106.75
CA ALA A 203 -6.53 6.02 107.65
C ALA A 203 -7.05 6.02 109.10
N LEU A 204 -8.02 6.88 109.47
CA LEU A 204 -8.43 7.06 110.88
C LEU A 204 -9.96 7.16 111.04
N GLY A 205 -10.67 6.10 110.66
CA GLY A 205 -12.02 5.85 111.20
C GLY A 205 -13.22 6.27 110.35
N GLY A 206 -13.14 6.20 109.02
CA GLY A 206 -14.31 6.33 108.14
C GLY A 206 -14.05 5.81 106.71
N GLU A 207 -14.80 4.76 106.33
CA GLU A 207 -14.95 4.05 105.04
C GLU A 207 -13.83 4.10 103.96
N LEU A 208 -13.36 2.91 103.56
CA LEU A 208 -12.50 2.65 102.39
C LEU A 208 -13.40 2.39 101.15
N GLY A 209 -13.21 3.14 100.06
CA GLY A 209 -14.04 3.03 98.85
C GLY A 209 -13.24 2.79 97.55
N VAL A 210 -13.88 2.15 96.56
CA VAL A 210 -13.34 1.94 95.20
C VAL A 210 -14.20 2.71 94.20
N GLN A 211 -13.60 3.54 93.34
CA GLN A 211 -14.30 4.35 92.34
C GLN A 211 -13.75 4.07 90.93
N GLY A 212 -14.59 3.44 90.08
CA GLY A 212 -14.27 3.17 88.68
C GLY A 212 -14.94 4.16 87.73
N GLY A 213 -14.20 4.71 86.77
CA GLY A 213 -14.74 5.63 85.75
C GLY A 213 -13.88 5.69 84.49
N THR A 214 -14.30 6.45 83.50
CA THR A 214 -13.54 6.65 82.25
C THR A 214 -13.12 8.11 82.17
N GLY A 215 -11.81 8.38 82.18
CA GLY A 215 -11.25 9.74 82.12
C GLY A 215 -11.34 10.51 83.44
N THR A 216 -11.61 11.81 83.37
CA THR A 216 -11.46 12.81 84.45
C THR A 216 -12.48 12.72 85.59
N LEU A 217 -13.35 11.70 85.59
CA LEU A 217 -14.39 11.51 86.61
C LEU A 217 -13.88 10.81 87.88
N ALA A 218 -12.69 10.21 87.87
CA ALA A 218 -12.13 9.49 89.02
C ALA A 218 -11.28 10.35 89.99
N CYS A 219 -10.97 11.60 89.61
CA CYS A 219 -10.01 12.46 90.33
C CYS A 219 -10.62 13.75 90.91
N ASN A 220 -11.94 13.93 90.81
CA ASN A 220 -12.61 15.12 91.32
C ASN A 220 -13.36 14.78 92.61
N ALA A 221 -13.09 15.51 93.70
CA ALA A 221 -13.60 15.26 95.06
C ALA A 221 -15.11 15.57 95.24
N ASN A 222 -15.91 15.41 94.18
CA ASN A 222 -17.34 15.73 94.13
C ASN A 222 -18.19 14.50 93.74
N SER A 223 -17.76 13.31 94.14
CA SER A 223 -18.42 12.03 93.84
C SER A 223 -19.14 11.41 95.04
N THR A 224 -19.20 12.11 96.18
CA THR A 224 -19.88 11.67 97.42
C THR A 224 -21.40 11.83 97.38
N SER A 225 -21.98 12.36 96.29
CA SER A 225 -23.44 12.56 96.16
C SER A 225 -24.16 11.52 95.29
N ILE A 226 -23.46 10.62 94.62
CA ILE A 226 -24.06 9.70 93.61
C ILE A 226 -24.29 8.27 94.10
N LEU A 227 -23.92 7.94 95.35
CA LEU A 227 -24.07 6.60 95.93
C LEU A 227 -24.84 6.57 97.27
N ASN A 228 -25.29 7.72 97.79
CA ASN A 228 -26.18 7.74 98.94
C ASN A 228 -27.61 7.45 98.47
N GLY A 229 -27.90 6.16 98.28
CA GLY A 229 -29.23 5.66 97.97
C GLY A 229 -30.17 5.89 99.14
N GLY A 230 -31.01 6.93 99.04
CA GLY A 230 -32.16 7.11 99.91
C GLY A 230 -33.12 5.93 99.74
N GLY A 231 -33.25 5.11 100.78
CA GLY A 231 -34.25 4.07 100.87
C GLY A 231 -35.65 4.68 100.85
N TYR A 232 -36.46 4.27 99.87
CA TYR A 232 -37.88 4.54 99.82
C TYR A 232 -38.58 3.63 100.84
N THR A 233 -39.22 4.22 101.86
CA THR A 233 -40.41 3.65 102.53
C THR A 233 -41.65 4.28 101.94
#